data_AF-A0A6G2JCM3-F1
#
_entry.id   AF-A0A6G2JCM3-F1
#
_cell.length_a   1.000
_cell.length_b   1.000
_cell.length_c   1.000
_cell.angle_alpha   90.00
_cell.angle_beta   90.00
_cell.angle_gamma   90.00
#
_symmetry.space_group_name_H-M   'P 1'
#
loop_
_entity.id
_entity.type
_entity.pdbx_description
1 polymer ?
#
loop_
_entity_poly.entity_id
_entity_poly.type
_entity_poly.pdbx_seq_one_letter_code
_entity_poly.pdbx_strand_id
1 'polypeptide(L)'
;MSDTSKVLSAHQLAMGDRGRIVIPADVRSRAGLVAGTPLILLETNDGFELYSREQLSDKVAADLRGSDLVGELLAERHREAARENAETDALASDGEAADEPDAA
;
A
#
# COMPACT_ATOMS: atom_id res chain seq x y z
N MET A 1 -3.06 -1.10 -14.21
CA MET A 1 -2.16 -2.14 -14.75
C MET A 1 -2.77 -3.46 -14.38
N SER A 2 -3.57 -4.05 -15.27
CA SER A 2 -4.21 -5.33 -15.01
C SER A 2 -3.15 -6.42 -15.16
N ASP A 3 -2.62 -6.87 -14.02
CA ASP A 3 -1.77 -8.05 -13.97
C ASP A 3 -2.62 -9.25 -14.37
N THR A 4 -2.38 -9.78 -15.58
CA THR A 4 -3.16 -10.87 -16.13
C THR A 4 -2.69 -12.16 -15.47
N SER A 5 -3.24 -12.45 -14.29
CA SER A 5 -3.07 -13.75 -13.64
C SER A 5 -3.41 -14.86 -14.64
N LYS A 6 -2.41 -15.68 -14.97
CA LYS A 6 -2.59 -16.83 -15.86
C LYS A 6 -3.50 -17.85 -15.16
N VAL A 7 -4.70 -18.07 -15.71
CA VAL A 7 -5.66 -19.03 -15.17
C VAL A 7 -5.09 -20.45 -15.27
N LEU A 8 -4.88 -21.11 -14.12
CA LEU A 8 -4.39 -22.49 -14.05
C LEU A 8 -5.52 -23.53 -14.18
N SER A 9 -6.67 -23.26 -13.57
CA SER A 9 -7.89 -24.07 -13.70
C SER A 9 -9.13 -23.20 -13.44
N ALA A 10 -10.27 -23.55 -14.05
CA ALA A 10 -11.54 -22.85 -13.86
C ALA A 10 -12.59 -23.83 -13.30
N HIS A 11 -13.28 -23.42 -12.24
CA HIS A 11 -14.34 -24.21 -11.61
C HIS A 11 -15.58 -23.32 -11.44
N GLN A 12 -16.74 -23.81 -11.85
CA GLN A 12 -18.00 -23.16 -11.52
C GLN A 12 -18.36 -23.49 -10.07
N LEU A 13 -18.50 -22.45 -9.24
CA LEU A 13 -18.86 -22.57 -7.83
C LEU A 13 -20.23 -21.91 -7.60
N ALA A 14 -20.94 -22.40 -6.59
CA ALA A 14 -22.15 -21.77 -6.08
C ALA A 14 -21.93 -21.32 -4.64
N MET A 15 -22.55 -20.20 -4.28
CA MET A 15 -22.65 -19.77 -2.89
C MET A 15 -23.52 -20.76 -2.13
N GLY A 16 -22.94 -21.36 -1.10
CA GLY A 16 -23.67 -22.15 -0.12
C GLY A 16 -24.39 -21.27 0.89
N ASP A 17 -25.09 -21.93 1.80
CA ASP A 17 -25.77 -21.29 2.93
C ASP A 17 -24.83 -20.37 3.73
N ARG A 18 -25.37 -19.24 4.23
CA ARG A 18 -24.65 -18.18 4.96
C ARG A 18 -23.37 -17.67 4.27
N GLY A 19 -23.32 -17.67 2.95
CA GLY A 19 -22.21 -17.10 2.19
C GLY A 19 -20.93 -17.92 2.18
N ARG A 20 -21.03 -19.24 2.37
CA ARG A 20 -19.88 -20.14 2.27
C ARG A 20 -19.58 -20.49 0.82
N ILE A 21 -18.32 -20.50 0.44
CA ILE A 21 -17.85 -21.09 -0.82
C ILE A 21 -17.01 -22.33 -0.53
N VAL A 22 -17.14 -23.35 -1.37
CA VAL A 22 -16.34 -24.59 -1.25
C VAL A 22 -15.23 -24.53 -2.28
N ILE A 23 -13.98 -24.52 -1.82
CA ILE A 23 -12.81 -24.61 -2.70
C ILE A 23 -12.63 -26.09 -3.08
N PRO A 24 -12.59 -26.46 -4.37
CA PRO A 24 -12.39 -27.85 -4.81
C PRO A 24 -11.11 -28.49 -4.24
N ALA A 25 -11.14 -29.80 -4.03
CA ALA A 25 -10.06 -30.51 -3.31
C ALA A 25 -8.70 -30.42 -4.02
N ASP A 26 -8.69 -30.47 -5.33
CA ASP A 26 -7.49 -30.34 -6.16
C ASP A 26 -6.90 -28.93 -6.08
N VAL A 27 -7.74 -27.90 -6.07
CA VAL A 27 -7.33 -26.50 -5.88
C VAL A 27 -6.72 -26.32 -4.49
N ARG A 28 -7.37 -26.85 -3.44
CA ARG A 28 -6.84 -26.81 -2.07
C ARG A 28 -5.48 -27.49 -1.96
N SER A 29 -5.32 -28.67 -2.56
CA SER A 29 -4.05 -29.42 -2.51
C SER A 29 -2.91 -28.67 -3.20
N ARG A 30 -3.16 -28.07 -4.37
CA ARG A 30 -2.14 -27.26 -5.08
C ARG A 30 -1.79 -25.99 -4.33
N ALA A 31 -2.79 -25.36 -3.72
CA ALA A 31 -2.62 -24.10 -2.97
C ALA A 31 -2.20 -24.31 -1.50
N GLY A 32 -1.97 -25.55 -1.05
CA GLY A 32 -1.59 -25.84 0.34
C GLY A 32 -2.67 -25.48 1.38
N LEU A 33 -3.93 -25.39 0.98
CA LEU A 33 -5.03 -24.98 1.86
C LEU A 33 -5.53 -26.15 2.69
N VAL A 34 -5.38 -26.02 4.01
CA VAL A 34 -5.90 -26.96 5.00
C VAL A 34 -6.96 -26.30 5.88
N ALA A 35 -7.68 -27.10 6.66
CA ALA A 35 -8.66 -26.55 7.59
C ALA A 35 -7.96 -25.61 8.60
N GLY A 36 -8.53 -24.41 8.78
CA GLY A 36 -7.97 -23.39 9.66
C GLY A 36 -6.90 -22.50 9.03
N THR A 37 -6.51 -22.73 7.76
CA THR A 37 -5.62 -21.79 7.06
C THR A 37 -6.29 -20.41 7.01
N PRO A 38 -5.65 -19.35 7.56
CA PRO A 38 -6.20 -18.01 7.50
C PRO A 38 -6.07 -17.49 6.07
N LEU A 39 -7.17 -16.94 5.55
CA LEU A 39 -7.25 -16.38 4.21
C LEU A 39 -7.69 -14.92 4.29
N ILE A 40 -7.22 -14.14 3.33
CA ILE A 40 -7.55 -12.73 3.17
C ILE A 40 -8.32 -12.60 1.86
N LEU A 41 -9.55 -12.10 1.95
CA LEU A 41 -10.39 -11.76 0.81
C LEU A 41 -10.19 -10.27 0.50
N LEU A 42 -9.79 -9.97 -0.72
CA LEU A 42 -9.74 -8.61 -1.24
C LEU A 42 -10.91 -8.41 -2.20
N GLU A 43 -11.62 -7.30 -2.01
CA GLU A 43 -12.59 -6.80 -2.98
C GLU A 43 -11.89 -5.82 -3.91
N THR A 44 -12.00 -6.07 -5.21
CA THR A 44 -11.42 -5.25 -6.28
C THR A 44 -12.52 -4.86 -7.26
N ASN A 45 -12.22 -3.92 -8.17
CA ASN A 45 -13.20 -3.50 -9.18
C ASN A 45 -13.59 -4.63 -10.15
N ASP A 46 -12.70 -5.61 -10.34
CA ASP A 46 -12.89 -6.72 -11.27
C ASP A 46 -13.47 -7.97 -10.58
N GLY A 47 -13.65 -7.94 -9.26
CA GLY A 47 -14.24 -9.02 -8.48
C GLY A 47 -13.53 -9.25 -7.14
N PHE A 48 -13.33 -10.52 -6.81
CA PHE A 48 -12.71 -10.90 -5.53
C PHE A 48 -11.45 -11.71 -5.74
N GLU A 49 -10.45 -11.43 -4.92
CA GLU A 49 -9.21 -12.19 -4.86
C GLU A 49 -9.04 -12.80 -3.47
N LEU A 50 -8.57 -14.04 -3.40
CA LEU A 50 -8.38 -14.76 -2.15
C LEU A 50 -6.91 -15.20 -2.03
N TYR A 51 -6.27 -14.79 -0.95
CA TYR A 51 -4.86 -15.07 -0.70
C TYR A 51 -4.64 -15.69 0.67
N SER A 52 -3.60 -16.51 0.79
CA SER A 52 -2.97 -16.73 2.09
C SER A 52 -2.21 -15.46 2.50
N ARG A 53 -1.88 -15.35 3.79
CA ARG A 53 -1.08 -14.21 4.28
C ARG A 53 0.28 -14.09 3.60
N GLU A 54 0.94 -15.23 3.34
CA GLU A 54 2.24 -15.28 2.68
C GLU A 54 2.12 -14.82 1.22
N GLN A 55 1.15 -15.35 0.48
CA GLN A 55 0.88 -14.95 -0.90
C GLN A 55 0.58 -13.45 -1.04
N LEU A 56 -0.21 -12.89 -0.11
CA LEU A 56 -0.49 -11.47 -0.13
C LEU A 56 0.77 -10.64 0.16
N SER A 57 1.62 -11.09 1.08
CA SER A 57 2.88 -10.42 1.40
C SER A 57 3.82 -10.43 0.18
N ASP A 58 3.91 -11.56 -0.51
CA ASP A 58 4.70 -11.70 -1.74
C ASP A 58 4.16 -10.82 -2.88
N LYS A 59 2.84 -10.73 -3.01
CA LYS A 59 2.18 -9.85 -3.97
C LYS A 59 2.49 -8.38 -3.69
N VAL A 60 2.31 -7.93 -2.44
CA VAL A 60 2.65 -6.55 -2.04
C VAL A 60 4.14 -6.28 -2.28
N ALA A 61 5.02 -7.20 -1.89
CA ALA A 61 6.44 -7.07 -2.17
C ALA A 61 6.73 -6.99 -3.67
N ALA A 62 6.02 -7.76 -4.50
CA ALA A 62 6.12 -7.70 -5.97
C ALA A 62 5.66 -6.36 -6.53
N ASP A 63 4.51 -5.86 -6.07
CA ASP A 63 3.93 -4.61 -6.53
C ASP A 63 4.81 -3.41 -6.13
N LEU A 64 5.59 -3.53 -5.05
CA LEU A 64 6.59 -2.54 -4.63
C LEU A 64 7.96 -2.70 -5.32
N ARG A 65 8.27 -3.87 -5.90
CA ARG A 65 9.54 -4.09 -6.62
C ARG A 65 9.54 -3.23 -7.89
N GLY A 66 10.44 -2.26 -7.94
CA GLY A 66 10.57 -1.32 -9.06
C GLY A 66 10.11 0.10 -8.73
N SER A 67 9.50 0.30 -7.56
CA SER A 67 9.26 1.63 -7.01
C SER A 67 10.46 2.05 -6.16
N ASP A 68 11.01 3.26 -6.38
CA ASP A 68 11.99 3.86 -5.46
C ASP A 68 11.25 4.49 -4.27
N LEU A 69 10.56 3.65 -3.50
CA LEU A 69 9.75 4.10 -2.37
C LEU A 69 10.59 4.90 -1.36
N VAL A 70 11.85 4.50 -1.16
CA VAL A 70 12.76 5.21 -0.27
C VAL A 70 13.10 6.59 -0.83
N GLY A 71 13.45 6.69 -2.12
CA GLY A 71 13.69 7.98 -2.77
C GLY A 71 12.46 8.88 -2.76
N GLU A 72 11.26 8.34 -2.99
CA GLU A 72 10.01 9.09 -2.93
C GLU A 72 9.73 9.64 -1.53
N LEU A 73 9.90 8.82 -0.49
CA LEU A 73 9.73 9.23 0.91
C LEU A 73 10.79 10.25 1.35
N LEU A 74 12.04 10.09 0.89
CA LEU A 74 13.10 11.08 1.16
C LEU A 74 12.79 12.39 0.44
N ALA A 75 12.38 12.36 -0.82
CA ALA A 75 12.01 13.54 -1.58
C ALA A 75 10.80 14.27 -0.96
N GLU A 76 9.84 13.53 -0.40
CA GLU A 76 8.76 14.10 0.40
C GLU A 76 9.28 14.81 1.66
N ARG A 77 10.12 14.15 2.46
CA ARG A 77 10.73 14.77 3.65
C ARG A 77 11.56 16.02 3.33
N HIS A 78 12.30 16.02 2.23
CA HIS A 78 13.05 17.21 1.78
C HIS A 78 12.12 18.35 1.37
N ARG A 79 11.00 18.07 0.70
CA ARG A 79 9.99 19.09 0.36
C ARG A 79 9.33 19.68 1.60
N GLU A 80 9.03 18.86 2.60
CA GLU A 80 8.50 19.33 3.88
C GLU A 80 9.49 20.25 4.60
N ALA A 81 10.75 19.81 4.76
CA ALA A 81 11.79 20.61 5.42
C ALA A 81 12.04 21.95 4.70
N ALA A 82 11.98 21.99 3.36
CA ALA A 82 12.12 23.22 2.60
C ALA A 82 10.97 24.21 2.86
N ARG A 83 9.74 23.72 3.06
CA ARG A 83 8.59 24.56 3.41
C ARG A 83 8.73 25.13 4.82
N GLU A 84 9.11 24.28 5.78
CA GLU A 84 9.34 24.69 7.17
C GLU A 84 10.45 25.74 7.28
N ASN A 85 11.54 25.57 6.53
CA ASN A 85 12.62 26.56 6.47
C ASN A 85 12.15 27.88 5.85
N ALA A 86 11.40 27.84 4.74
CA ALA A 86 10.87 29.05 4.11
C ALA A 86 9.87 29.79 5.01
N GLU A 87 9.06 29.06 5.77
CA GLU A 87 8.15 29.62 6.79
C GLU A 87 8.94 30.27 7.93
N THR A 88 10.00 29.60 8.41
CA THR A 88 10.89 30.11 9.46
C THR A 88 11.65 31.37 9.00
N ASP A 89 12.17 31.38 7.77
CA ASP A 89 12.89 32.52 7.20
C ASP A 89 11.95 33.71 6.96
N ALA A 90 10.70 33.47 6.54
CA ALA A 90 9.70 34.52 6.39
C ALA A 90 9.37 35.18 7.75
N LEU A 91 9.19 34.38 8.81
CA LEU A 91 8.99 34.87 10.18
C LEU A 91 10.20 35.64 10.72
N ALA A 92 11.43 35.27 10.35
CA ALA A 92 12.64 35.99 10.75
C ALA A 92 12.80 37.33 10.00
N SER A 93 12.37 37.41 8.74
CA SER A 93 12.47 38.63 7.92
C SER A 93 11.52 39.75 8.34
N ASP A 94 10.41 39.43 9.02
CA ASP A 94 9.47 40.42 9.56
C ASP A 94 9.91 41.02 10.91
N GLY A 95 11.02 40.55 11.51
CA GLY A 95 11.51 40.97 12.83
C GLY A 95 12.66 42.00 12.84
N GLU A 96 13.34 42.25 11.72
CA GLU A 96 14.56 43.08 11.66
C GLU A 96 14.26 44.54 11.22
N ALA A 97 13.40 45.23 11.95
CA ALA A 97 13.17 46.67 11.80
C ALA A 97 12.92 47.37 13.14
N ALA A 98 13.74 47.09 14.15
CA ALA A 98 13.77 47.88 15.38
C ALA A 98 15.09 47.69 16.15
N ASP A 99 16.20 48.26 15.67
CA ASP A 99 17.07 49.10 16.50
C ASP A 99 18.17 49.75 15.64
N GLU A 100 18.19 51.07 15.56
CA GLU A 100 19.47 51.78 15.55
C GLU A 100 19.39 52.92 16.59
N PRO A 101 20.42 53.07 17.44
CA PRO A 101 20.37 53.91 18.62
C PRO A 101 20.76 55.34 18.28
N ASP A 102 19.87 56.31 18.50
CA ASP A 102 20.26 57.72 18.37
C ASP A 102 20.77 58.24 19.71
N ALA A 103 22.09 58.35 19.76
CA ALA A 103 22.85 59.03 20.78
C ALA A 103 22.96 60.52 20.43
N ALA A 104 22.40 61.41 21.25
CA ALA A 104 22.91 62.77 21.52
C ALA A 104 22.14 63.42 22.68
#